data_AF-A0A4R1K954-F1
#
_entry.id   AF-A0A4R1K954-F1
#
_cell.length_a   1.000
_cell.length_b   1.000
_cell.length_c   1.000
_cell.angle_alpha   90.00
_cell.angle_beta   90.00
_cell.angle_gamma   90.00
#
_symmetry.space_group_name_H-M   'P 1'
#
loop_
_entity.id
_entity.type
_entity.pdbx_description
1 polymer ?
#
loop_
_entity_poly.entity_id
_entity_poly.type
_entity_poly.pdbx_seq_one_letter_code
_entity_poly.pdbx_strand_id
1 'polypeptide(L)' 'MLNKELVFILENGKNALVINLNNFNTIEFDDTKLSVMIDHGTSERSVDFDNKKSYSDFKAQIVGALIEEEQ' A
#
# COMPACT_ATOMS: atom_id res chain seq x y z
N MET A 1 -18.06 -0.52 4.00
CA MET A 1 -17.27 -0.25 5.22
C MET A 1 -16.07 -1.19 5.18
N LEU A 2 -14.85 -0.69 5.37
CA LEU A 2 -13.62 -1.49 5.28
C LEU A 2 -13.39 -2.19 6.63
N ASN A 3 -13.38 -3.52 6.66
CA ASN A 3 -13.03 -4.26 7.88
C ASN A 3 -11.50 -4.26 8.03
N LYS A 4 -10.99 -3.54 9.03
CA LYS A 4 -9.55 -3.39 9.26
C LYS A 4 -8.88 -4.68 9.72
N GLU A 5 -9.61 -5.60 10.36
CA GLU A 5 -9.08 -6.93 10.74
C GLU A 5 -8.73 -7.80 9.52
N LEU A 6 -9.20 -7.40 8.34
CA LEU A 6 -8.94 -8.06 7.06
C LEU A 6 -7.83 -7.36 6.25
N VAL A 7 -7.11 -6.40 6.83
CA VAL A 7 -5.98 -5.73 6.20
C VAL A 7 -4.69 -6.13 6.90
N PHE A 8 -3.73 -6.62 6.13
CA PHE A 8 -2.41 -7.02 6.62
C PHE A 8 -1.34 -6.17 5.95
N ILE A 9 -0.37 -5.70 6.75
CA ILE A 9 0.79 -4.96 6.27
C ILE A 9 2.03 -5.78 6.61
N LEU A 10 2.77 -6.17 5.57
CA LEU A 10 4.00 -6.95 5.67
C LEU A 10 5.16 -6.08 5.23
N GLU A 11 6.04 -5.71 6.15
CA GLU A 11 7.21 -4.89 5.85
C GLU A 11 8.49 -5.73 5.82
N ASN A 12 9.31 -5.56 4.78
CA ASN A 12 10.63 -6.15 4.69
C ASN A 12 11.65 -5.09 4.32
N GLY A 13 12.05 -4.27 5.31
CA GLY A 13 13.14 -3.30 5.27
C GLY A 13 12.99 -2.17 4.24
N LYS A 14 13.02 -2.52 2.97
CA LYS A 14 12.90 -1.62 1.81
C LYS A 14 11.58 -1.75 1.05
N ASN A 15 10.78 -2.77 1.34
CA ASN A 15 9.52 -2.99 0.65
C ASN A 15 8.40 -3.17 1.66
N ALA A 16 7.17 -2.85 1.26
CA ALA A 16 5.98 -3.17 2.02
C ALA A 16 4.92 -3.81 1.10
N LEU A 17 4.22 -4.82 1.61
CA LEU A 17 3.07 -5.42 0.94
C LEU A 17 1.85 -5.25 1.83
N VAL A 18 0.82 -4.61 1.30
CA VAL A 18 -0.48 -4.50 1.92
C VAL A 18 -1.40 -5.51 1.25
N ILE A 19 -2.08 -6.34 2.04
CA ILE A 19 -3.07 -7.31 1.58
C ILE A 19 -4.41 -6.91 2.18
N ASN A 20 -5.37 -6.58 1.32
CA ASN A 20 -6.73 -6.24 1.74
C ASN A 20 -7.71 -7.35 1.36
N LEU A 21 -8.07 -8.19 2.33
CA LEU A 21 -9.00 -9.29 2.12
C LEU A 21 -10.47 -8.85 2.01
N ASN A 22 -10.79 -7.57 2.22
CA ASN A 22 -12.15 -7.07 1.97
C ASN A 22 -12.51 -7.12 0.48
N ASN A 23 -11.52 -6.96 -0.39
CA ASN A 23 -11.69 -6.88 -1.84
C ASN A 23 -10.65 -7.67 -2.62
N PHE A 24 -9.83 -8.46 -1.93
CA PHE A 24 -8.72 -9.24 -2.51
C PHE A 24 -7.71 -8.39 -3.29
N ASN A 25 -7.54 -7.12 -2.91
CA ASN A 25 -6.52 -6.26 -3.50
C ASN A 25 -5.21 -6.40 -2.74
N THR A 26 -4.10 -6.26 -3.47
CA THR A 26 -2.78 -6.07 -2.85
C THR A 26 -2.16 -4.75 -3.30
N ILE A 27 -1.37 -4.14 -2.43
CA ILE A 27 -0.60 -2.93 -2.73
C ILE A 27 0.86 -3.21 -2.36
N GLU A 28 1.73 -3.23 -3.37
CA GLU A 28 3.16 -3.41 -3.18
C GLU A 28 3.88 -2.06 -3.28
N PHE A 29 4.75 -1.80 -2.31
CA PHE A 29 5.61 -0.64 -2.23
C PHE A 29 7.07 -1.08 -2.45
N ASP A 30 7.70 -0.61 -3.53
CA ASP A 30 9.13 -0.81 -3.82
C ASP A 30 9.91 0.50 -3.55
N ASP A 31 10.54 0.61 -2.37
CA ASP A 31 11.28 1.83 -1.99
C ASP A 31 12.58 1.99 -2.81
N THR A 32 13.02 0.95 -3.53
CA THR A 32 14.23 1.01 -4.37
C THR A 32 13.92 1.69 -5.68
N LYS A 33 12.79 1.33 -6.31
CA LYS A 33 12.32 1.94 -7.56
C LYS A 33 11.47 3.18 -7.35
N LEU A 34 11.04 3.44 -6.12
CA LEU A 34 10.07 4.49 -5.80
C LEU A 34 8.77 4.27 -6.57
N SER A 35 8.27 3.02 -6.55
CA SER A 35 7.06 2.64 -7.26
C SER A 35 6.07 1.93 -6.36
N VAL A 36 4.80 2.05 -6.74
CA VAL A 36 3.69 1.38 -6.09
C VAL A 36 2.93 0.59 -7.12
N MET A 37 2.68 -0.69 -6.85
CA MET A 37 1.78 -1.53 -7.64
C MET A 37 0.50 -1.77 -6.83
N ILE A 38 -0.65 -1.65 -7.49
CA ILE A 38 -1.95 -2.05 -6.96
C ILE A 38 -2.47 -3.17 -7.84
N ASP A 39 -2.60 -4.36 -7.28
CA ASP A 39 -3.21 -5.51 -7.92
C ASP A 39 -4.63 -5.69 -7.40
N HIS A 40 -5.61 -5.70 -8.31
CA HIS A 40 -7.02 -5.93 -8.04
C HIS A 40 -7.45 -7.39 -8.28
N GLY A 41 -6.51 -8.31 -8.46
CA GLY A 41 -6.70 -9.72 -8.81
C GLY A 41 -7.17 -9.95 -10.26
N THR A 42 -7.68 -8.92 -10.92
CA THR A 42 -8.16 -8.93 -12.32
C THR A 42 -7.43 -7.92 -13.20
N SER A 43 -6.77 -6.94 -12.58
CA SER A 43 -6.01 -5.90 -13.27
C SER A 43 -4.94 -5.35 -12.33
N GLU A 44 -3.79 -5.02 -12.90
CA GLU A 44 -2.68 -4.42 -12.18
C GLU A 44 -2.52 -2.96 -12.64
N ARG A 45 -2.21 -2.08 -11.70
CA ARG A 45 -1.85 -0.69 -11.97
C ARG A 45 -0.58 -0.34 -11.22
N SER A 46 0.40 0.24 -11.91
CA SER A 46 1.61 0.76 -11.29
C SER A 46 1.65 2.28 -11.36
N VAL A 47 2.29 2.88 -10.35
CA VAL A 47 2.60 4.30 -10.27
C VAL A 47 4.07 4.43 -9.89
N ASP A 48 4.85 5.07 -10.77
CA ASP A 48 6.24 5.41 -10.51
C ASP A 48 6.34 6.86 -10.03
N PHE A 49 7.26 7.13 -9.10
CA PHE A 49 7.43 8.44 -8.49
C PHE A 49 8.82 9.01 -8.83
N ASP A 50 8.84 10.27 -9.27
CA ASP A 50 10.09 10.95 -9.68
C ASP A 50 11.03 11.25 -8.51
N ASN A 51 10.53 11.27 -7.27
CA ASN A 51 11.33 11.59 -6.10
C ASN A 51 10.86 10.87 -4.83
N LYS A 52 11.80 10.75 -3.88
CA LYS A 52 11.57 10.04 -2.61
C LYS A 52 10.51 10.70 -1.73
N LYS A 53 10.35 12.02 -1.80
CA LYS A 53 9.42 12.74 -0.95
C LYS A 53 7.98 12.42 -1.34
N SER A 54 7.63 12.55 -2.62
CA SER A 54 6.28 12.24 -3.11
C SER A 54 5.93 10.77 -2.87
N TYR A 55 6.88 9.86 -3.08
CA TYR A 55 6.73 8.45 -2.77
C TYR A 55 6.42 8.22 -1.28
N SER A 56 7.24 8.78 -0.39
CA SER A 56 7.09 8.61 1.05
C SER A 56 5.78 9.21 1.58
N ASP A 57 5.39 10.38 1.07
CA ASP A 57 4.13 11.03 1.42
C ASP A 57 2.94 10.16 1.00
N PHE A 58 2.98 9.58 -0.20
CA PHE A 58 1.93 8.68 -0.71
C PHE A 58 1.85 7.39 0.11
N LYS A 59 2.99 6.73 0.37
CA LYS A 59 3.05 5.52 1.21
C LYS A 59 2.49 5.78 2.61
N ALA A 60 2.87 6.89 3.23
CA ALA A 60 2.36 7.28 4.55
C ALA A 60 0.84 7.54 4.55
N GLN A 61 0.28 8.15 3.50
CA GLN A 61 -1.17 8.35 3.38
C GLN A 61 -1.93 7.03 3.28
N ILE A 62 -1.45 6.09 2.44
CA ILE A 62 -2.11 4.79 2.27
C ILE A 62 -2.02 3.98 3.56
N VAL A 63 -0.82 3.86 4.14
CA VAL A 63 -0.61 3.11 5.39
C VAL A 63 -1.38 3.76 6.53
N GLY A 64 -1.35 5.09 6.66
CA GLY A 64 -2.10 5.84 7.68
C GLY A 64 -3.61 5.64 7.57
N ALA A 65 -4.19 5.73 6.37
CA ALA A 65 -5.62 5.49 6.16
C ALA A 65 -6.07 4.06 6.51
N LEU A 66 -5.16 3.10 6.46
CA LEU A 66 -5.44 1.70 6.84
C LEU A 66 -5.27 1.46 8.34
N ILE A 67 -4.39 2.21 9.01
CA ILE A 67 -4.07 2.04 10.43
C ILE A 67 -4.93 2.90 11.35
N GLU A 68 -5.33 4.12 10.94
CA GLU A 68 -5.99 5.09 11.85
C GLU A 68 -7.16 4.46 12.60
N GLU A 69 -6.99 4.26 13.91
CA GLU A 69 -7.97 3.74 14.87
C GLU A 69 -9.23 4.61 14.91
N GLU A 70 -10.37 3.97 15.19
CA GLU A 70 -11.57 4.68 15.60
C GLU A 70 -11.22 5.57 16.81
N GLN A 71 -11.40 6.88 16.71
CA GLN A 71 -11.58 7.72 17.90
C GLN A 71 -12.94 7.46 18.52
#